data_AF-W4QW01-F1
#
_entry.id   AF-W4QW01-F1
#
_cell.length_a   1.000
_cell.length_b   1.000
_cell.length_c   1.000
_cell.angle_alpha   90.00
_cell.angle_beta   90.00
_cell.angle_gamma   90.00
#
_symmetry.space_group_name_H-M   'P 1'
#
loop_
_entity.id
_entity.type
_entity.pdbx_description
1 polymer ?
#
loop_
_entity_poly.entity_id
_entity_poly.type
_entity_poly.pdbx_seq_one_letter_code
_entity_poly.pdbx_strand_id
1 'polypeptide(L)'
;MPQPFTLVDDQKDHPRLEEKHNKNYQRTLLLGKAAIDKLRKENKEITYKSIAEETKNLDSEKKGIHSNSVKRNADLYNYYKSHSNTYARKKALEERKKSYKIKSKPKGFEHIKPDRNKADVRKKLNRLTKKELIEHIIEAEDI
;
A
#
# COMPACT_ATOMS: atom_id res chain seq x y z
N MET A 1 -49.42 -7.87 -12.77
CA MET A 1 -48.46 -6.96 -12.12
C MET A 1 -47.50 -7.82 -11.29
N PRO A 2 -46.22 -7.94 -11.65
CA PRO A 2 -45.25 -8.60 -10.79
C PRO A 2 -44.94 -7.71 -9.58
N GLN A 3 -44.96 -8.29 -8.37
CA GLN A 3 -44.59 -7.61 -7.13
C GLN A 3 -43.09 -7.23 -7.18
N PRO A 4 -42.68 -6.03 -6.71
CA PRO A 4 -41.28 -5.66 -6.65
C PRO A 4 -40.55 -6.54 -5.63
N PHE A 5 -39.45 -7.15 -6.05
CA PHE A 5 -38.52 -7.86 -5.16
C PHE A 5 -37.90 -6.84 -4.20
N THR A 6 -38.39 -6.80 -2.97
CA THR A 6 -37.75 -6.02 -1.91
C THR A 6 -36.54 -6.81 -1.45
N LEU A 7 -35.36 -6.32 -1.81
CA LEU A 7 -34.08 -6.74 -1.24
C LEU A 7 -34.02 -6.14 0.16
N VAL A 8 -34.82 -6.69 1.07
CA VAL A 8 -34.68 -6.40 2.49
C VAL A 8 -33.39 -7.08 2.87
N ASP A 9 -32.33 -6.27 2.99
CA ASP A 9 -31.05 -6.72 3.52
C ASP A 9 -31.31 -7.47 4.83
N ASP A 10 -31.18 -8.78 4.76
CA ASP A 10 -31.25 -9.70 5.88
C ASP A 10 -29.96 -9.49 6.69
N GLN A 11 -29.85 -8.33 7.34
CA GLN A 11 -28.85 -7.99 8.35
C GLN A 11 -29.17 -8.85 9.59
N LYS A 12 -29.06 -10.17 9.44
CA LYS A 12 -29.09 -11.10 10.57
C LYS A 12 -27.79 -10.90 11.32
N ASP A 13 -27.87 -10.11 12.39
CA ASP A 13 -26.86 -10.08 13.44
C ASP A 13 -26.63 -11.52 13.90
N HIS A 14 -25.47 -12.07 13.56
CA HIS A 14 -25.05 -13.41 13.96
C HIS A 14 -24.08 -13.27 15.12
N PRO A 15 -24.56 -13.16 16.38
CA PRO A 15 -23.71 -12.86 17.53
C PRO A 15 -22.56 -13.87 17.69
N ARG A 16 -22.80 -15.15 17.37
CA ARG A 16 -21.74 -16.18 17.37
C ARG A 16 -20.63 -15.91 16.35
N LEU A 17 -20.97 -15.34 15.18
CA LEU A 17 -20.00 -14.99 14.14
C LEU A 17 -19.17 -13.77 14.57
N GLU A 18 -19.81 -12.77 15.15
CA GLU A 18 -19.16 -11.57 15.69
C GLU A 18 -18.21 -11.90 16.83
N GLU A 19 -18.65 -12.72 17.79
CA GLU A 19 -17.80 -13.20 18.88
C GLU A 19 -16.56 -13.92 18.37
N LYS A 20 -16.73 -14.82 17.39
CA LYS A 20 -15.61 -15.53 16.76
C LYS A 20 -14.67 -14.57 16.04
N HIS A 21 -15.22 -13.61 15.30
CA HIS A 21 -14.44 -12.61 14.61
C HIS A 21 -13.64 -11.76 15.60
N ASN A 22 -14.26 -11.32 16.70
CA ASN A 22 -13.61 -10.52 17.72
C ASN A 22 -12.53 -11.32 18.47
N LYS A 23 -12.78 -12.58 18.82
CA LYS A 23 -11.77 -13.49 19.40
C LYS A 23 -10.54 -13.63 18.49
N ASN A 24 -10.77 -13.85 17.20
CA ASN A 24 -9.68 -13.95 16.22
C ASN A 24 -8.94 -12.62 16.04
N TYR A 25 -9.67 -11.50 16.06
CA TYR A 25 -9.10 -10.16 15.98
C TYR A 25 -8.16 -9.88 17.16
N GLN A 26 -8.64 -10.12 18.39
CA GLN A 26 -7.86 -9.93 19.61
C GLN A 26 -6.66 -10.87 19.70
N ARG A 27 -6.85 -12.16 19.36
CA ARG A 27 -5.73 -13.13 19.29
C ARG A 27 -4.62 -12.64 18.35
N THR A 28 -5.01 -12.15 17.16
CA THR A 28 -4.05 -11.63 16.18
C THR A 28 -3.32 -10.40 16.69
N LEU A 29 -4.04 -9.48 17.34
CA LEU A 29 -3.48 -8.26 17.92
C LEU A 29 -2.42 -8.59 18.97
N LEU A 30 -2.76 -9.44 19.94
CA LEU A 30 -1.89 -9.77 21.07
C LEU A 30 -0.62 -10.49 20.62
N LEU A 31 -0.75 -11.54 19.80
CA LEU A 31 0.40 -12.26 19.25
C LEU A 31 1.26 -11.35 18.37
N GLY A 32 0.63 -10.54 17.53
CA GLY A 32 1.33 -9.62 16.63
C GLY A 32 2.14 -8.56 17.38
N LYS A 33 1.57 -7.95 18.43
CA LYS A 33 2.28 -6.99 19.30
C LYS A 33 3.47 -7.65 19.99
N ALA A 34 3.26 -8.81 20.61
CA ALA A 34 4.33 -9.56 21.28
C ALA A 34 5.49 -9.93 20.33
N ALA A 35 5.16 -10.35 19.10
CA ALA A 35 6.16 -10.63 18.07
C ALA A 35 6.94 -9.37 17.65
N ILE A 36 6.25 -8.25 17.45
CA ILE A 36 6.91 -6.98 17.10
C ILE A 36 7.84 -6.52 18.23
N ASP A 37 7.40 -6.61 19.49
CA ASP A 37 8.20 -6.21 20.65
C ASP A 37 9.45 -7.09 20.80
N LYS A 38 9.33 -8.40 20.54
CA LYS A 38 10.46 -9.32 20.54
C LYS A 38 11.44 -9.02 19.42
N LEU A 39 10.96 -8.87 18.19
CA LEU A 39 11.79 -8.49 17.03
C LEU A 39 12.51 -7.15 17.27
N ARG A 40 11.83 -6.20 17.91
CA ARG A 40 12.41 -4.91 18.30
C ARG A 40 13.53 -5.07 19.32
N LYS A 41 13.33 -5.88 20.37
CA LYS A 41 14.38 -6.18 21.38
C LYS A 41 15.60 -6.86 20.76
N GLU A 42 15.38 -7.74 19.78
CA GLU A 42 16.44 -8.45 19.07
C GLU A 42 17.10 -7.62 17.95
N ASN A 43 16.69 -6.35 17.76
CA ASN A 43 17.13 -5.49 16.66
C ASN A 43 17.00 -6.13 15.26
N LYS A 44 16.04 -7.05 15.09
CA LYS A 44 15.77 -7.69 13.80
C LYS A 44 14.85 -6.83 12.95
N GLU A 45 14.87 -7.08 11.65
CA GLU A 45 13.98 -6.38 10.73
C GLU A 45 12.51 -6.75 10.99
N ILE A 46 11.69 -5.73 11.22
CA ILE A 46 10.25 -5.85 11.45
C ILE A 46 9.55 -5.79 10.10
N THR A 47 9.26 -6.96 9.54
CA THR A 47 8.56 -7.17 8.26
C THR A 47 7.36 -8.08 8.47
N TYR A 48 6.42 -8.11 7.52
CA TYR A 48 5.26 -9.00 7.64
C TYR A 48 5.63 -10.49 7.68
N LYS A 49 6.77 -10.86 7.09
CA LYS A 49 7.27 -12.23 7.10
C LYS A 49 7.88 -12.56 8.45
N SER A 50 8.76 -11.70 8.98
CA SER A 50 9.38 -11.92 10.28
C SER A 50 8.36 -11.96 11.42
N ILE A 51 7.30 -11.13 11.35
CA ILE A 51 6.19 -11.21 12.32
C ILE A 51 5.43 -12.55 12.22
N ALA A 52 5.15 -13.03 11.01
CA ALA A 52 4.45 -14.31 10.82
C ALA A 52 5.28 -15.50 11.34
N GLU A 53 6.60 -15.48 11.10
CA GLU A 53 7.52 -16.50 11.63
C GLU A 53 7.62 -16.42 13.16
N GLU A 54 7.79 -15.22 13.72
CA GLU A 54 7.95 -15.04 15.16
C GLU A 54 6.67 -15.40 15.93
N THR A 55 5.50 -15.03 15.40
CA THR A 55 4.22 -15.45 16.00
C THR A 55 4.04 -16.95 15.99
N LYS A 56 4.60 -17.68 15.02
CA LYS A 56 4.54 -19.15 15.01
C LYS A 56 5.34 -19.76 16.16
N ASN A 57 6.43 -19.11 16.57
CA ASN A 57 7.25 -19.54 17.71
C ASN A 57 6.62 -19.17 19.06
N LEU A 58 5.91 -18.05 19.12
CA LEU A 58 5.24 -17.56 20.34
C LEU A 58 3.88 -18.21 20.60
N ASP A 59 3.22 -18.71 19.55
CA ASP A 59 1.90 -19.33 19.64
C ASP A 59 2.01 -20.76 20.18
N SER A 60 1.29 -21.04 21.28
CA SER A 60 1.21 -22.37 21.88
C SER A 60 0.68 -23.43 20.91
N GLU A 61 -0.15 -23.03 19.94
CA GLU A 61 -0.69 -23.91 18.90
C GLU A 61 0.23 -24.07 17.68
N LYS A 62 1.37 -23.35 17.64
CA LYS A 62 2.30 -23.28 16.49
C LYS A 62 1.63 -22.91 15.15
N LYS A 63 0.44 -22.31 15.17
CA LYS A 63 -0.27 -21.85 13.97
C LYS A 63 0.23 -20.47 13.53
N GLY A 64 0.60 -19.63 14.49
CA GLY A 64 1.04 -18.25 14.26
C GLY A 64 -0.06 -17.37 13.66
N ILE A 65 0.34 -16.25 13.06
CA ILE A 65 -0.55 -15.39 12.27
C ILE A 65 -0.04 -15.29 10.83
N HIS A 66 -0.97 -15.27 9.87
CA HIS A 66 -0.61 -15.05 8.48
C HIS A 66 -0.22 -13.57 8.24
N SER A 67 0.75 -13.31 7.35
CA SER A 67 1.22 -11.95 7.04
C SER A 67 0.10 -11.00 6.59
N ASN A 68 -0.94 -11.51 5.93
CA ASN A 68 -2.08 -10.68 5.52
C ASN A 68 -2.96 -10.27 6.71
N SER A 69 -3.01 -11.07 7.78
CA SER A 69 -3.76 -10.74 9.00
C SER A 69 -3.18 -9.52 9.69
N VAL A 70 -1.86 -9.31 9.59
CA VAL A 70 -1.17 -8.09 10.08
C VAL A 70 -1.69 -6.83 9.36
N LYS A 71 -2.06 -6.94 8.08
CA LYS A 71 -2.59 -5.81 7.30
C LYS A 71 -4.09 -5.57 7.54
N ARG A 72 -4.85 -6.64 7.76
CA ARG A 72 -6.31 -6.58 7.94
C ARG A 72 -6.72 -6.10 9.33
N ASN A 73 -5.93 -6.39 10.36
CA ASN A 73 -6.14 -5.85 11.70
C ASN A 73 -5.57 -4.42 11.77
N ALA A 74 -6.45 -3.42 11.81
CA ALA A 74 -6.07 -2.01 11.73
C ALA A 74 -5.16 -1.59 12.89
N ASP A 75 -5.44 -2.06 14.10
CA ASP A 75 -4.67 -1.72 15.30
C ASP A 75 -3.27 -2.31 15.25
N LEU A 76 -3.16 -3.58 14.85
CA LEU A 76 -1.88 -4.24 14.66
C LEU A 76 -1.09 -3.60 13.51
N TYR A 77 -1.77 -3.23 12.43
CA TYR A 77 -1.13 -2.55 11.30
C TYR A 77 -0.55 -1.19 11.70
N ASN A 78 -1.28 -0.42 12.50
CA ASN A 78 -0.81 0.86 13.03
C ASN A 78 0.37 0.68 14.01
N TYR A 79 0.32 -0.35 14.85
CA TYR A 79 1.44 -0.70 15.72
C TYR A 79 2.69 -1.11 14.92
N TYR A 80 2.51 -1.88 13.85
CA TYR A 80 3.59 -2.23 12.93
C TYR A 80 4.21 -0.98 12.27
N LYS A 81 3.39 -0.04 11.78
CA LYS A 81 3.90 1.18 11.10
C LYS A 81 4.78 2.03 12.00
N SER A 82 4.42 2.15 13.28
CA SER A 82 5.16 2.97 14.25
C SER A 82 6.51 2.36 14.64
N HIS A 83 6.66 1.03 14.53
CA HIS A 83 7.86 0.31 14.96
C HIS A 83 8.73 -0.19 13.80
N SER A 84 8.20 -0.28 12.58
CA SER A 84 8.94 -0.81 11.43
C SER A 84 9.80 0.25 10.74
N ASN A 85 11.11 0.14 10.93
CA ASN A 85 12.10 0.93 10.20
C ASN A 85 12.02 0.71 8.68
N THR A 86 11.71 -0.51 8.25
CA THR A 86 11.53 -0.87 6.84
C THR A 86 10.35 -0.11 6.23
N TYR A 87 9.24 -0.01 6.97
CA TYR A 87 8.08 0.78 6.56
C TYR A 87 8.42 2.27 6.45
N ALA A 88 9.10 2.83 7.45
CA ALA A 88 9.51 4.23 7.46
C ALA A 88 10.40 4.59 6.26
N ARG A 89 11.43 3.78 5.98
CA ARG A 89 12.32 3.96 4.82
C ARG A 89 11.55 3.91 3.50
N LYS A 90 10.64 2.95 3.33
CA LYS A 90 9.83 2.83 2.11
C LYS A 90 8.90 4.04 1.93
N LYS A 91 8.27 4.51 3.01
CA LYS A 91 7.41 5.70 2.98
C LYS A 91 8.18 6.94 2.55
N ALA A 92 9.35 7.18 3.14
CA ALA A 92 10.21 8.31 2.77
C ALA A 92 10.67 8.24 1.30
N LEU A 93 10.98 7.05 0.78
CA LEU A 93 11.33 6.87 -0.62
C LEU A 93 10.17 7.24 -1.56
N GLU A 94 8.95 6.80 -1.24
CA GLU A 94 7.77 7.11 -2.04
C GLU A 94 7.41 8.60 -1.99
N GLU A 95 7.58 9.26 -0.85
CA GLU A 95 7.43 10.71 -0.72
C GLU A 95 8.47 11.47 -1.55
N ARG A 96 9.74 11.03 -1.53
CA ARG A 96 10.80 11.58 -2.39
C ARG A 96 10.44 11.44 -3.87
N LYS A 97 9.98 10.27 -4.32
CA LYS A 97 9.54 10.05 -5.72
C LYS A 97 8.40 10.99 -6.11
N LYS A 98 7.41 11.18 -5.24
CA LYS A 98 6.31 12.13 -5.48
C LYS A 98 6.83 13.56 -5.61
N SER A 99 7.72 13.99 -4.70
CA SER A 99 8.32 15.33 -4.77
C SER A 99 9.13 15.54 -6.06
N TYR A 100 9.80 14.50 -6.56
CA TYR A 100 10.57 14.55 -7.81
C TYR A 100 9.68 14.68 -9.05
N LYS A 101 8.49 14.06 -9.03
CA LYS A 101 7.47 14.23 -10.09
C LYS A 101 6.84 15.62 -10.09
N ILE A 102 6.74 16.27 -8.92
CA ILE A 102 6.19 17.62 -8.78
C ILE A 102 7.25 18.67 -9.15
N LYS A 103 8.53 18.43 -8.82
CA LYS A 103 9.66 19.32 -9.10
C LYS A 103 10.32 19.10 -10.46
N SER A 104 9.89 18.13 -11.27
CA SER A 104 10.33 18.11 -12.66
C SER A 104 9.79 19.37 -13.32
N LYS A 105 10.68 20.34 -13.56
CA LYS A 105 10.43 21.53 -14.36
C LYS A 105 9.60 21.16 -15.60
N PRO A 106 8.77 22.07 -16.15
CA PRO A 106 8.30 21.90 -17.52
C PRO A 106 9.52 21.57 -18.35
N LYS A 107 9.38 20.53 -19.16
CA LYS A 107 10.50 19.86 -19.79
C LYS A 107 11.09 20.80 -20.82
N GLY A 108 11.98 21.70 -20.41
CA GLY A 108 12.55 22.74 -21.27
C GLY A 108 13.04 22.12 -22.56
N PHE A 109 12.46 22.54 -23.68
CA PHE A 109 12.84 22.04 -25.01
C PHE A 109 14.24 22.53 -25.41
N GLU A 110 14.83 23.45 -24.62
CA GLU A 110 16.19 23.98 -24.68
C GLU A 110 17.29 22.91 -24.83
N HIS A 111 17.06 21.68 -24.36
CA HIS A 111 18.06 20.61 -24.37
C HIS A 111 17.57 19.32 -25.04
N ILE A 112 16.81 19.44 -26.13
CA ILE A 112 16.44 18.28 -26.95
C ILE A 112 17.68 17.77 -27.69
N LYS A 113 18.02 16.50 -27.45
CA LYS A 113 19.10 15.83 -28.20
C LYS A 113 18.76 15.80 -29.70
N PRO A 114 19.69 16.17 -30.59
CA PRO A 114 19.44 16.16 -32.03
C PRO A 114 19.23 14.74 -32.57
N ASP A 115 19.87 13.74 -31.99
CA ASP A 115 19.75 12.32 -32.38
C ASP A 115 18.72 11.55 -31.54
N ARG A 116 17.53 12.13 -31.36
CA ARG A 116 16.49 11.50 -30.54
C ARG A 116 15.78 10.41 -31.34
N ASN A 117 15.69 9.21 -30.77
CA ASN A 117 14.96 8.10 -31.37
C ASN A 117 13.47 8.45 -31.58
N LYS A 118 13.07 8.59 -32.85
CA LYS A 118 11.70 8.97 -33.25
C LYS A 118 10.65 7.96 -32.80
N ALA A 119 10.99 6.67 -32.72
CA ALA A 119 10.06 5.62 -32.28
C ALA A 119 9.66 5.79 -30.81
N ASP A 120 10.63 6.12 -29.95
CA ASP A 120 10.40 6.33 -28.52
C ASP A 120 9.62 7.63 -28.25
N VAL A 121 9.90 8.67 -29.03
CA VAL A 121 9.14 9.94 -28.99
C VAL A 121 7.68 9.68 -29.35
N ARG A 122 7.43 9.00 -30.48
CA ARG A 122 6.08 8.66 -30.94
C ARG A 122 5.33 7.82 -29.90
N LYS A 123 5.97 6.82 -29.32
CA LYS A 123 5.39 5.99 -28.25
C LYS A 123 5.02 6.81 -27.02
N LYS A 124 5.83 7.81 -26.66
CA LYS A 124 5.56 8.70 -25.53
C LYS A 124 4.40 9.65 -25.83
N LEU A 125 4.35 10.26 -27.01
CA LEU A 125 3.28 11.19 -27.40
C LEU A 125 1.92 10.47 -27.53
N ASN A 126 1.90 9.25 -28.06
CA ASN A 126 0.67 8.45 -28.18
C ASN A 126 0.06 8.03 -26.83
N ARG A 127 0.78 8.19 -25.71
CA ARG A 127 0.26 7.93 -24.36
C ARG A 127 -0.44 9.13 -23.75
N LEU A 128 -0.31 10.30 -24.37
CA LEU A 128 -0.94 11.53 -23.91
C LEU A 128 -2.36 11.64 -24.48
N THR A 129 -3.23 12.28 -23.73
CA THR A 129 -4.55 12.69 -24.19
C THR A 129 -4.44 13.90 -25.13
N LYS A 130 -5.51 14.19 -25.89
CA LYS A 130 -5.54 15.35 -26.80
C LYS A 130 -5.22 16.67 -26.09
N LYS A 131 -5.72 16.85 -24.86
CA LYS A 131 -5.44 18.04 -24.04
C LYS A 131 -3.96 18.15 -23.68
N GLU A 132 -3.38 17.07 -23.15
CA GLU A 132 -1.96 17.02 -22.80
C GLU A 132 -1.03 17.20 -24.01
N LEU A 133 -1.45 16.74 -25.19
CA LEU A 133 -0.69 16.94 -26.43
C LEU A 133 -0.71 18.41 -26.87
N ILE A 134 -1.85 19.09 -26.75
CA ILE A 134 -1.97 20.52 -27.09
C ILE A 134 -1.10 21.37 -26.16
N GLU A 135 -1.18 21.17 -24.84
CA GLU A 135 -0.32 21.85 -23.86
C GLU A 135 1.17 21.59 -24.17
N HIS A 136 1.52 20.35 -24.52
CA HIS A 136 2.89 20.01 -24.86
C HIS A 136 3.40 20.68 -26.15
N ILE A 137 2.51 21.02 -27.10
CA ILE A 137 2.87 21.76 -28.31
C ILE A 137 3.00 23.25 -27.99
N ILE A 138 2.07 23.83 -27.22
CA ILE A 138 2.13 25.23 -26.78
C ILE A 138 3.42 25.50 -26.02
N GLU A 139 3.78 24.64 -25.06
CA GLU A 139 5.06 24.71 -24.34
C GLU A 139 6.30 24.61 -25.24
N ALA A 140 6.18 23.99 -26.42
CA ALA A 140 7.27 23.87 -27.38
C ALA A 140 7.40 25.10 -28.28
N GLU A 141 6.29 25.79 -28.56
CA GLU A 141 6.22 26.99 -29.39
C GLU A 141 6.58 28.27 -28.63
N ASP A 142 6.34 28.31 -27.31
CA ASP A 142 6.69 29.42 -26.41
C ASP A 142 8.22 29.54 -26.10
N ILE A 143 9.08 28.92 -26.92
CA ILE A 143 10.56 28.79 -26.72
C ILE A 143 11.35 29.54 -27.79
#